data_AF-A0A7Y4R657-F1
#
_entry.id   AF-A0A7Y4R657-F1
#
_cell.length_a   1.000
_cell.length_b   1.000
_cell.length_c   1.000
_cell.angle_alpha   90.00
_cell.angle_beta   90.00
_cell.angle_gamma   90.00
#
_symmetry.space_group_name_H-M   'P 1'
#
loop_
_entity.id
_entity.type
_entity.pdbx_description
1 polymer ?
#
loop_
_entity_poly.entity_id
_entity_poly.type
_entity_poly.pdbx_seq_one_letter_code
_entity_poly.pdbx_strand_id
1 'polypeptide(L)'
;MQVIVTHTHFRELYLQYAQPGSGWTEEYWNQFFESRQSDAYYFEAPASPLANRMMISSGQNVHRMYFLTEEAEESFFQFPGDDDQEN
;
A
#
# COMPACT_ATOMS: atom_id res chain seq x y z
N MET A 1 -13.03 -5.95 -2.73
CA MET A 1 -13.90 -5.12 -3.62
C MET A 1 -13.33 -3.73 -3.57
N GLN A 2 -12.88 -3.25 -4.72
CA GLN A 2 -12.19 -1.97 -4.85
C GLN A 2 -13.20 -0.83 -5.05
N VAL A 3 -12.98 0.29 -4.39
CA VAL A 3 -13.80 1.52 -4.50
C VAL A 3 -12.92 2.71 -4.86
N ILE A 4 -13.49 3.68 -5.58
CA ILE A 4 -12.81 4.94 -5.91
C ILE A 4 -13.08 5.93 -4.78
N VAL A 5 -12.03 6.62 -4.33
CA VAL A 5 -12.07 7.59 -3.23
C VAL A 5 -11.42 8.90 -3.66
N THR A 6 -11.65 9.97 -2.89
CA THR A 6 -10.96 11.26 -3.09
C THR A 6 -9.56 11.22 -2.48
N HIS A 7 -8.68 12.15 -2.87
CA HIS A 7 -7.34 12.29 -2.27
C HIS A 7 -7.41 12.45 -0.74
N THR A 8 -8.31 13.32 -0.25
CA THR A 8 -8.51 13.53 1.19
C THR A 8 -8.95 12.23 1.88
N HIS A 9 -9.91 11.50 1.31
CA HIS A 9 -10.37 10.26 1.93
C HIS A 9 -9.32 9.14 1.86
N PHE A 10 -8.52 9.11 0.79
CA PHE A 10 -7.39 8.20 0.69
C PHE A 10 -6.32 8.50 1.76
N ARG A 11 -6.06 9.78 2.06
CA ARG A 11 -5.17 10.20 3.16
C ARG A 11 -5.71 9.76 4.52
N GLU A 12 -7.02 9.91 4.75
CA GLU A 12 -7.65 9.45 6.00
C GLU A 12 -7.49 7.93 6.18
N LEU A 13 -7.78 7.15 5.14
CA LEU A 13 -7.61 5.69 5.15
C LEU A 13 -6.15 5.31 5.35
N TYR A 14 -5.22 5.99 4.68
CA TYR A 14 -3.80 5.79 4.85
C TYR A 14 -3.37 5.93 6.31
N LEU A 15 -3.77 7.01 6.98
CA LEU A 15 -3.44 7.27 8.38
C LEU A 15 -4.19 6.32 9.33
N GLN A 16 -5.41 5.92 8.97
CA GLN A 16 -6.20 4.98 9.76
C GLN A 16 -5.56 3.59 9.80
N TYR A 17 -4.99 3.14 8.68
CA TYR A 17 -4.39 1.81 8.55
C TYR A 17 -2.87 1.79 8.74
N ALA A 18 -2.24 2.96 8.87
CA ALA A 18 -0.84 3.09 9.26
C ALA A 18 -0.59 2.45 10.62
N GLN A 19 0.07 1.29 10.63
CA GLN A 19 0.48 0.63 11.87
C GLN A 19 1.77 1.25 12.41
N PRO A 20 1.95 1.31 13.74
CA PRO A 20 3.21 1.75 14.34
C PRO A 20 4.37 0.86 13.86
N GLY A 21 5.42 1.48 13.31
CA GLY A 21 6.58 0.77 12.76
C GLY A 21 6.43 0.26 11.32
N SER A 22 5.29 0.48 10.65
CA SER A 22 5.09 0.07 9.24
C SER A 22 5.78 0.95 8.21
N GLY A 23 6.37 2.09 8.64
CA GLY A 23 6.97 3.09 7.75
C GLY A 23 5.94 4.02 7.08
N TRP A 24 4.65 3.68 7.13
CA TRP A 24 3.56 4.53 6.67
C TRP A 24 3.24 5.60 7.71
N THR A 25 3.94 6.73 7.65
CA THR A 25 3.72 7.86 8.56
C THR A 25 3.09 9.05 7.85
N GLU A 26 2.55 10.00 8.61
CA GLU A 26 2.11 11.29 8.07
C GLU A 26 3.27 12.03 7.39
N GLU A 27 4.48 11.95 7.94
CA GLU A 27 5.68 12.53 7.33
C GLU A 27 5.98 11.91 5.97
N TYR A 28 5.88 10.58 5.86
CA TYR A 28 6.05 9.88 4.59
C TYR A 28 4.97 10.29 3.58
N TRP A 29 3.72 10.42 4.03
CA TRP A 29 2.63 10.94 3.20
C TRP A 29 2.94 12.33 2.65
N ASN A 30 3.34 13.25 3.52
CA ASN A 30 3.66 14.64 3.16
C ASN A 30 4.82 14.71 2.16
N GLN A 31 5.80 13.82 2.29
CA GLN A 31 6.95 13.77 1.41
C GLN A 31 6.63 13.20 0.02
N PHE A 32 5.78 12.17 -0.07
CA PHE A 32 5.62 11.39 -1.31
C PHE A 32 4.25 11.53 -2.00
N PHE A 33 3.18 11.81 -1.26
CA PHE A 33 1.80 11.75 -1.77
C PHE A 33 1.05 13.07 -1.67
N GLU A 34 1.37 13.94 -0.71
CA GLU A 34 0.62 15.19 -0.50
C GLU A 34 0.66 16.12 -1.71
N SER A 35 1.83 16.24 -2.35
CA SER A 35 1.98 17.05 -3.58
C SER A 35 1.55 16.34 -4.86
N ARG A 36 1.28 15.02 -4.79
CA ARG A 36 0.91 14.21 -5.96
C ARG A 36 -0.61 14.09 -6.06
N GLN A 37 -1.22 15.06 -6.73
CA GLN A 37 -2.59 14.91 -7.18
C GLN A 37 -2.63 13.94 -8.36
N SER A 38 -3.04 12.70 -8.08
CA SER A 38 -3.40 11.68 -9.07
C SER A 38 -4.83 11.85 -9.58
N ASP A 39 -5.06 11.37 -10.81
CA ASP A 39 -6.37 11.38 -11.46
C ASP A 39 -7.38 10.47 -10.74
N ALA A 40 -6.90 9.38 -10.11
CA ALA A 40 -7.75 8.46 -9.38
C ALA A 40 -7.05 7.81 -8.18
N TYR A 41 -7.82 7.63 -7.10
CA TYR A 41 -7.42 6.92 -5.89
C TYR A 41 -8.37 5.75 -5.69
N TYR A 42 -7.81 4.56 -5.54
CA TYR A 42 -8.58 3.37 -5.31
C TYR A 42 -8.22 2.74 -3.98
N PHE A 43 -9.24 2.37 -3.24
CA PHE A 43 -9.11 1.67 -1.98
C PHE A 43 -9.72 0.29 -2.07
N GLU A 44 -8.99 -0.72 -1.62
CA GLU A 44 -9.53 -2.04 -1.35
C GLU A 44 -9.42 -2.33 0.14
N ALA A 45 -10.58 -2.55 0.78
CA ALA A 45 -10.62 -2.94 2.18
C ALA A 45 -9.94 -4.31 2.39
N PRO A 46 -9.31 -4.53 3.56
CA PRO A 46 -8.67 -5.80 3.85
C PRO A 46 -9.68 -6.95 3.79
N ALA A 47 -9.34 -8.00 3.04
CA ALA A 47 -10.22 -9.15 2.82
C ALA A 47 -10.46 -9.97 4.11
N SER A 48 -9.56 -9.86 5.08
CA SER A 48 -9.62 -10.55 6.37
C SER A 48 -8.84 -9.75 7.42
N PRO A 49 -9.05 -9.98 8.72
CA PRO A 49 -8.27 -9.33 9.79
C PRO A 49 -6.77 -9.68 9.76
N LEU A 50 -6.38 -10.73 9.03
CA LEU A 50 -4.97 -11.11 8.84
C LEU A 50 -4.30 -10.26 7.75
N ALA A 51 -5.08 -9.68 6.82
CA ALA A 51 -4.57 -8.80 5.78
C ALA A 51 -4.38 -7.39 6.35
N ASN A 52 -3.32 -7.20 7.14
CA ASN A 52 -3.06 -5.95 7.87
C ASN A 52 -1.86 -5.16 7.33
N ARG A 53 -1.13 -5.71 6.34
CA ARG A 53 0.02 -5.05 5.71
C ARG A 53 -0.47 -4.13 4.60
N MET A 54 -0.48 -2.83 4.86
CA MET A 54 -0.89 -1.83 3.87
C MET A 54 0.15 -1.70 2.77
N MET A 55 -0.28 -1.75 1.52
CA MET A 55 0.53 -1.56 0.33
C MET A 55 -0.09 -0.48 -0.56
N ILE A 56 0.76 0.36 -1.15
CA ILE A 56 0.34 1.40 -2.08
C ILE A 56 1.07 1.22 -3.41
N SER A 57 0.33 0.89 -4.46
CA SER A 57 0.84 0.91 -5.82
C SER A 57 0.56 2.28 -6.45
N SER A 58 1.56 2.85 -7.10
CA SER A 58 1.47 4.14 -7.80
C SER A 58 1.91 3.96 -9.25
N GLY A 59 1.03 4.24 -10.20
CA GLY A 59 1.36 4.13 -11.63
C GLY A 59 0.37 4.90 -12.50
N GLN A 60 0.85 5.54 -13.58
CA GLN A 60 0.04 6.28 -14.55
C GLN A 60 -0.99 7.23 -13.91
N ASN A 61 -0.57 8.04 -12.92
CA ASN A 61 -1.43 8.94 -12.14
C ASN A 61 -2.60 8.26 -11.40
N VAL A 62 -2.43 6.99 -11.04
CA VAL A 62 -3.37 6.24 -10.23
C VAL A 62 -2.65 5.73 -8.99
N HIS A 63 -3.27 5.95 -7.83
CA HIS A 63 -2.86 5.33 -6.56
C HIS A 63 -3.85 4.25 -6.16
N ARG A 64 -3.34 3.08 -5.75
CA ARG A 64 -4.15 1.97 -5.26
C ARG A 64 -3.64 1.51 -3.91
N MET A 65 -4.49 1.57 -2.90
CA MET A 65 -4.24 1.04 -1.57
C MET A 65 -4.93 -0.31 -1.43
N TYR A 66 -4.18 -1.31 -1.01
CA TYR A 66 -4.64 -2.67 -0.78
C TYR A 66 -3.88 -3.28 0.39
N PHE A 67 -4.37 -4.42 0.89
CA PHE A 67 -3.82 -5.05 2.08
C PHE A 67 -3.41 -6.48 1.81
N LEU A 68 -2.25 -6.85 2.32
CA LEU A 68 -1.71 -8.20 2.25
C LEU A 68 -1.65 -8.80 3.65
N THR A 69 -1.66 -10.14 3.71
CA THR A 69 -1.20 -10.85 4.90
C THR A 69 0.32 -10.78 4.95
N GLU A 70 0.91 -11.01 6.13
CA GLU A 70 2.37 -11.10 6.27
C GLU A 70 2.96 -12.16 5.32
N GLU A 71 2.37 -13.35 5.26
CA GLU A 71 2.79 -14.42 4.34
C GLU A 71 2.74 -14.00 2.86
N ALA A 72 1.71 -13.22 2.48
CA ALA A 72 1.56 -12.73 1.11
C ALA A 72 2.53 -11.59 0.80
N GLU A 73 2.86 -10.76 1.79
CA GLU A 73 3.91 -9.75 1.69
C GLU A 73 5.28 -10.42 1.48
N GLU A 74 5.64 -11.40 2.31
CA GLU A 74 6.90 -12.14 2.19
C GLU A 74 7.03 -12.80 0.81
N SER A 75 5.96 -13.47 0.34
CA SER A 75 5.92 -14.08 -0.99
C SER A 75 6.00 -13.04 -2.12
N PHE A 76 5.46 -11.84 -1.92
CA PHE A 76 5.50 -10.74 -2.89
C PHE A 76 6.90 -10.13 -3.02
N PHE A 77 7.68 -10.10 -1.94
CA PHE A 77 9.09 -9.68 -1.98
C PHE A 77 10.05 -10.83 -2.35
N GLN A 78 9.63 -12.09 -2.26
CA GLN A 78 10.36 -13.28 -2.74
C GLN A 78 10.27 -13.50 -4.27
N PHE A 79 10.18 -12.43 -5.08
CA PHE A 79 10.22 -12.57 -6.55
C PHE A 79 11.53 -13.25 -7.01
N PRO A 80 11.48 -14.11 -8.06
CA PRO A 80 12.51 -15.10 -8.37
C PRO A 80 13.81 -14.47 -8.84
N GLY A 81 14.73 -14.31 -7.91
CA GLY A 81 16.15 -14.03 -8.15
C GLY A 81 17.07 -14.62 -7.09
N ASP A 82 16.52 -15.37 -6.12
CA ASP A 82 17.27 -15.97 -5.01
C ASP A 82 17.41 -17.50 -5.16
N ASP A 83 17.16 -18.03 -6.36
CA ASP A 83 17.36 -19.44 -6.72
C ASP A 83 18.17 -19.50 -8.04
N ASP A 84 19.46 -19.09 -7.95
CA ASP A 84 20.65 -19.48 -8.73
C ASP A 84 21.74 -18.41 -8.40
N GLN A 85 22.74 -18.64 -7.56
CA GLN A 85 23.71 -19.74 -7.63
C GLN A 85 24.18 -20.21 -6.24
N GLU A 86 23.93 -21.49 -5.99
CA GLU A 86 24.71 -22.37 -5.14
C GLU A 86 26.20 -22.43 -5.54
N ASN A 87 27.05 -22.68 -4.54
CA ASN A 87 28.36 -23.38 -4.57
C ASN A 87 29.49 -22.87 -5.49
#